data_AF-A0ABD0N2M0-F1
#
_entry.id   AF-A0ABD0N2M0-F1
#
_cell.length_a   1.000
_cell.length_b   1.000
_cell.length_c   1.000
_cell.angle_alpha   90.00
_cell.angle_beta   90.00
_cell.angle_gamma   90.00
#
_symmetry.space_group_name_H-M   'P 1'
#
loop_
_entity.id
_entity.type
_entity.pdbx_description
1 polymer ?
#
loop_
_entity_poly.entity_id
_entity_poly.type
_entity_poly.pdbx_seq_one_letter_code
_entity_poly.pdbx_strand_id
1 'polypeptide(L)' 'DGQPVADHEITGGDLLPNGDGTYQMRKSLEISAADKHKYTCSATHLSLDNKLDVTL' A
#
# COMPACT_ATOMS: atom_id res chain seq x y z
N ASP A 1 2.02 -13.50 -3.09
CA ASP A 1 2.53 -14.15 -4.32
C ASP A 1 3.07 -13.15 -5.36
N GLY A 2 3.12 -11.86 -5.02
CA GLY A 2 3.60 -10.81 -5.92
C GLY A 2 2.55 -10.32 -6.92
N GLN A 3 1.33 -10.87 -6.90
CA GLN A 3 0.24 -10.41 -7.76
C GLN A 3 -0.49 -9.23 -7.12
N PRO A 4 -0.97 -8.27 -7.93
CA PRO A 4 -1.79 -7.18 -7.42
C PRO A 4 -3.15 -7.72 -6.97
N VAL A 5 -3.62 -7.23 -5.82
CA VAL A 5 -4.98 -7.46 -5.33
C VAL A 5 -5.96 -6.58 -6.10
N ALA A 6 -7.19 -7.04 -6.35
CA ALA A 6 -8.14 -6.28 -7.16
C ALA A 6 -8.60 -5.01 -6.44
N ASP A 7 -8.79 -3.92 -7.19
CA ASP A 7 -9.11 -2.60 -6.61
C ASP A 7 -10.39 -2.60 -5.77
N HIS A 8 -11.38 -3.46 -6.08
CA HIS A 8 -12.63 -3.55 -5.33
C HIS A 8 -12.50 -4.26 -3.97
N GLU A 9 -11.39 -4.98 -3.73
CA GLU A 9 -11.09 -5.64 -2.45
C GLU A 9 -10.31 -4.71 -1.50
N ILE A 10 -9.73 -3.63 -2.03
CA ILE A 10 -8.93 -2.68 -1.29
C ILE A 10 -9.78 -1.46 -0.95
N THR A 11 -9.80 -1.08 0.33
CA THR A 11 -10.32 0.23 0.72
C THR A 11 -9.19 1.26 0.65
N GLY A 12 -9.30 2.23 -0.25
CA GLY A 12 -8.30 3.28 -0.47
C GLY A 12 -8.80 4.66 -0.08
N GLY A 13 -7.90 5.49 0.44
CA GLY A 13 -8.12 6.92 0.63
C GLY A 13 -7.42 7.76 -0.44
N ASP A 14 -7.90 8.99 -0.59
CA ASP A 14 -7.28 10.00 -1.44
C ASP A 14 -5.88 10.39 -0.96
N LEU A 15 -5.11 11.03 -1.84
CA LEU A 15 -3.86 11.68 -1.47
C LEU A 15 -4.17 12.94 -0.66
N LEU A 16 -3.73 12.99 0.59
CA LEU A 16 -4.00 14.09 1.52
C LEU A 16 -2.72 14.88 1.83
N PRO A 17 -2.81 16.22 1.98
CA PRO A 17 -1.66 17.04 2.39
C PRO A 17 -1.41 16.96 3.90
N ASN A 18 -0.15 17.07 4.32
CA ASN A 18 0.26 17.05 5.73
C ASN A 18 0.51 18.44 6.35
N GLY A 19 0.53 19.51 5.55
CA GLY A 19 0.77 20.88 6.03
C GLY A 19 2.25 21.26 6.20
N ASP A 20 3.17 20.34 5.95
CA ASP A 20 4.64 20.53 5.98
C ASP A 20 5.27 20.44 4.57
N GLY A 21 4.45 20.45 3.53
CA GLY A 21 4.87 20.24 2.14
C GLY A 21 4.95 18.77 1.71
N THR A 22 4.60 17.82 2.58
CA THR A 22 4.50 16.39 2.25
C THR A 22 3.04 15.94 2.08
N TYR A 23 2.88 14.73 1.56
CA TYR A 23 1.58 14.10 1.29
C TYR A 23 1.51 12.69 1.89
N GLN A 24 0.30 12.22 2.14
CA GLN A 24 0.02 10.89 2.66
C GLN A 24 -1.13 10.22 1.90
N MET A 25 -1.10 8.90 1.82
CA MET A 25 -2.21 8.08 1.33
C MET A 25 -2.25 6.77 2.10
N ARG A 26 -3.44 6.15 2.21
CA ARG A 26 -3.60 4.85 2.86
C ARG A 26 -4.48 3.94 2.02
N LYS A 27 -4.00 2.72 1.78
CA LYS A 27 -4.76 1.59 1.25
C LYS A 27 -4.83 0.50 2.32
N SER A 28 -5.99 -0.07 2.52
CA SER A 28 -6.25 -1.10 3.53
C SER A 28 -6.90 -2.32 2.87
N LEU A 29 -6.48 -3.51 3.28
CA LEU A 29 -7.02 -4.78 2.82
C LEU A 29 -7.35 -5.62 4.05
N GLU A 30 -8.56 -6.16 4.10
CA GLU A 30 -8.94 -7.12 5.13
C GLU A 30 -8.49 -8.52 4.71
N ILE A 31 -7.75 -9.18 5.59
CA ILE A 31 -7.19 -10.52 5.34
C ILE A 31 -7.40 -11.41 6.56
N SER A 32 -7.42 -12.71 6.36
CA SER A 32 -7.37 -13.65 7.47
C SER A 32 -6.00 -13.56 8.18
N ALA A 33 -5.98 -13.69 9.50
CA ALA A 33 -4.73 -13.64 10.26
C ALA A 33 -3.73 -14.74 9.83
N ALA A 34 -4.23 -15.91 9.41
CA ALA A 34 -3.40 -17.01 8.91
C ALA A 34 -2.69 -16.67 7.60
N ASP A 35 -3.27 -15.78 6.79
CA ASP A 35 -2.75 -15.40 5.48
C ASP A 35 -1.81 -14.20 5.51
N LYS A 36 -1.56 -13.59 6.68
CA LYS A 36 -0.73 -12.38 6.83
C LYS A 36 0.58 -12.41 6.01
N HIS A 37 1.30 -13.53 6.10
CA HIS A 37 2.60 -13.75 5.44
C HIS A 37 2.52 -13.85 3.92
N LYS A 38 1.31 -13.92 3.33
CA LYS A 38 1.08 -13.99 1.88
C LYS A 38 1.02 -12.62 1.22
N TYR A 39 0.86 -11.56 2.01
CA TYR A 39 0.63 -10.20 1.54
C TYR A 39 1.81 -9.29 1.83
N THR A 40 2.05 -8.36 0.91
CA THR A 40 3.03 -7.29 1.02
C THR A 40 2.38 -5.97 0.64
N CYS A 41 2.87 -4.87 1.19
CA CYS A 41 2.53 -3.53 0.75
C CYS A 41 3.62 -3.04 -0.21
N SER A 42 3.22 -2.65 -1.42
CA SER A 42 4.13 -2.12 -2.45
C SER A 42 3.82 -0.66 -2.72
N ALA A 43 4.85 0.19 -2.73
CA ALA A 43 4.76 1.60 -3.09
C ALA A 43 5.77 1.96 -4.19
N THR A 44 5.29 2.67 -5.21
CA THR A 44 6.11 3.23 -6.28
C THR A 44 6.05 4.75 -6.20
N HIS A 45 7.22 5.39 -6.13
CA HIS A 45 7.34 6.83 -6.09
C HIS A 45 8.62 7.24 -6.82
N LEU A 46 8.61 8.38 -7.51
CA LEU A 46 9.74 8.87 -8.32
C LEU A 46 11.01 9.11 -7.50
N SER A 47 10.89 9.35 -6.19
CA SER A 47 12.03 9.53 -5.29
C SER A 47 12.66 8.22 -4.79
N LEU A 48 12.08 7.08 -5.15
CA LEU A 48 12.62 5.75 -4.84
C LEU A 48 13.29 5.19 -6.09
N ASP A 49 14.14 4.18 -5.93
CA ASP A 49 14.65 3.34 -7.03
C ASP A 49 13.52 2.44 -7.58
N ASN A 50 12.44 3.08 -8.03
CA ASN A 50 11.18 2.57 -8.56
C ASN A 50 10.21 1.90 -7.57
N LYS A 51 10.66 1.15 -6.55
CA LYS A 51 9.74 0.36 -5.72
C LYS A 51 10.22 0.12 -4.29
N LEU A 52 9.31 0.28 -3.33
CA LEU A 52 9.46 -0.16 -1.94
C LEU A 52 8.45 -1.26 -1.65
N ASP A 53 8.93 -2.43 -1.22
CA ASP A 53 8.10 -3.54 -0.76
C ASP A 53 8.26 -3.73 0.77
N VAL A 54 7.14 -3.76 1.48
CA VAL A 54 7.07 -3.99 2.94
C VAL A 54 6.27 -5.26 3.21
N THR A 55 6.87 -6.21 3.94
CA THR A 55 6.19 -7.43 4.38
C THR A 55 5.33 -7.18 5.63
N LEU A 56 4.14 -7.76 5.70
CA LEU A 56 3.19 -7.57 6.80
C LEU A 56 3.50 -8.42 8.03
#